data_AF-A0A395LXH7-F1
#
_entry.id   AF-A0A395LXH7-F1
#
_cell.length_a   1.000
_cell.length_b   1.000
_cell.length_c   1.000
_cell.angle_alpha   90.00
_cell.angle_beta   90.00
_cell.angle_gamma   90.00
#
_symmetry.space_group_name_H-M   'P 1'
#
loop_
_entity.id
_entity.type
_entity.pdbx_description
1 polymer ?
#
loop_
_entity_poly.entity_id
_entity_poly.type
_entity_poly.pdbx_seq_one_letter_code
_entity_poly.pdbx_strand_id
1 'polypeptide(L)'
;MLSFILRRVYAILVSPESEWRTIAQEPVYDPQDLVRDYAMPLIVTAILLEVIVSGILTGIKIKLVWIALVHFALLALLLAITTSLIQSFATRFQSCDERTEVAKVAVYGSTPIWLAAMLSAFFMFNAFFSFVLKLAGLTYAIYLYSLGLGPVLNTPVGQRRNFSTVIAMMVFLIFGMTRLLSAGAERFFNR
;
A
#
# COMPACT_ATOMS: atom_id res chain seq x y z
N MET A 1 -5.50 3.89 19.94
CA MET A 1 -4.91 3.24 18.75
C MET A 1 -5.79 3.40 17.51
N LEU A 2 -7.02 2.87 17.49
CA LEU A 2 -7.89 2.95 16.30
C LEU A 2 -8.23 4.39 15.85
N SER A 3 -8.49 5.29 16.80
CA SER A 3 -8.72 6.72 16.52
C SER A 3 -7.52 7.41 15.86
N PHE A 4 -6.30 6.99 16.19
CA PHE A 4 -5.08 7.51 15.58
C PHE A 4 -4.97 7.05 14.12
N ILE A 5 -5.18 5.76 13.85
CA ILE A 5 -5.13 5.21 12.50
C ILE A 5 -6.16 5.91 11.60
N LEU A 6 -7.41 6.03 12.06
CA LEU A 6 -8.47 6.68 11.27
C LEU A 6 -8.16 8.15 10.99
N ARG A 7 -7.65 8.89 11.99
CA ARG A 7 -7.22 10.27 11.80
C ARG A 7 -6.11 10.38 10.76
N ARG A 8 -5.09 9.52 10.85
CA ARG A 8 -3.96 9.47 9.91
C ARG A 8 -4.40 9.13 8.50
N VAL A 9 -5.24 8.10 8.36
CA VAL A 9 -5.83 7.68 7.09
C VAL A 9 -6.63 8.82 6.46
N TYR A 10 -7.46 9.50 7.24
CA TYR A 10 -8.21 10.65 6.73
C TYR A 10 -7.28 11.79 6.29
N ALA A 11 -6.32 12.17 7.13
CA ALA A 11 -5.45 13.30 6.87
C ALA A 11 -4.53 13.06 5.65
N ILE A 12 -3.96 11.86 5.49
CA ILE A 12 -3.11 11.52 4.34
C ILE A 12 -3.90 11.48 3.03
N LEU A 13 -5.20 11.19 3.06
CA LEU A 13 -6.05 11.17 1.86
C LEU A 13 -6.67 12.53 1.51
N VAL A 14 -6.99 13.35 2.51
CA VAL A 14 -7.74 14.60 2.31
C VAL A 14 -6.82 15.81 2.25
N SER A 15 -5.72 15.80 3.01
CA SER A 15 -4.77 16.91 3.06
C SER A 15 -3.32 16.40 3.01
N PRO A 16 -2.95 15.68 1.93
CA PRO A 16 -1.69 14.95 1.85
C PRO A 16 -0.46 15.85 1.99
N GLU A 17 -0.45 17.02 1.37
CA GLU A 17 0.71 17.92 1.42
C GLU A 17 1.04 18.42 2.84
N SER A 18 0.02 18.81 3.61
CA SER A 18 0.21 19.20 5.00
C SER A 18 0.58 17.99 5.86
N GLU A 19 -0.08 16.86 5.63
CA GLU A 19 0.15 15.66 6.42
C GLU A 19 1.56 15.10 6.24
N TRP A 20 2.10 15.13 5.01
CA TRP A 20 3.48 14.73 4.76
C TRP A 20 4.50 15.60 5.51
N ARG A 21 4.24 16.90 5.71
CA ARG A 21 5.10 17.77 6.52
C ARG A 21 5.03 17.40 8.00
N THR A 22 3.86 17.00 8.49
CA THR A 22 3.70 16.49 9.87
C THR A 22 4.44 15.16 10.04
N ILE A 23 4.24 14.20 9.13
CA ILE A 23 4.92 12.88 9.15
C ILE A 23 6.44 13.01 9.10
N ALA A 24 6.97 13.95 8.32
CA ALA A 24 8.42 14.21 8.26
C ALA A 24 9.01 14.61 9.62
N GLN A 25 8.24 15.31 10.45
CA GLN A 25 8.67 15.77 11.77
C GLN A 25 8.42 14.74 12.88
N GLU A 26 7.67 13.68 12.59
CA GLU A 26 7.34 12.67 13.60
C GLU A 26 8.54 11.80 13.93
N PRO A 27 8.90 11.67 15.22
CA PRO A 27 9.94 10.75 15.63
C PRO A 27 9.40 9.32 15.46
N VAL A 28 10.03 8.56 14.59
CA VAL A 28 9.82 7.12 14.48
C VAL A 28 11.13 6.46 14.90
N TYR A 29 11.07 5.60 15.91
CA TYR A 29 12.26 4.98 16.49
C TYR A 29 12.62 3.67 15.78
N ASP A 30 11.64 2.91 15.29
CA ASP A 30 11.85 1.70 14.49
C ASP A 30 10.88 1.65 13.29
N PRO A 31 11.37 1.40 12.05
CA PRO A 31 10.52 1.07 10.90
C PRO A 31 9.45 0.01 11.17
N GLN A 32 9.74 -0.96 12.05
CA GLN A 32 8.82 -2.05 12.38
C GLN A 32 7.55 -1.56 13.10
N ASP A 33 7.65 -0.49 13.88
CA ASP A 33 6.50 0.08 14.60
C ASP A 33 5.46 0.62 13.60
N LEU A 34 5.91 1.26 12.51
CA LEU A 34 5.03 1.72 11.43
C LEU A 34 4.26 0.55 10.79
N VAL A 35 4.95 -0.55 10.54
CA VAL A 35 4.35 -1.74 9.94
C VAL A 35 3.35 -2.37 10.92
N ARG A 36 3.73 -2.53 12.17
CA ARG A 36 2.91 -3.18 13.20
C ARG A 36 1.68 -2.36 13.59
N ASP A 37 1.85 -1.06 13.81
CA ASP A 37 0.83 -0.23 14.45
C ASP A 37 -0.07 0.48 13.43
N TYR A 38 0.36 0.59 12.18
CA TYR A 38 -0.40 1.24 11.11
C TYR A 38 -0.69 0.33 9.91
N ALA A 39 0.34 -0.25 9.28
CA ALA A 39 0.14 -1.03 8.05
C ALA A 39 -0.62 -2.33 8.30
N MET A 40 -0.23 -3.11 9.30
CA MET A 40 -0.78 -4.44 9.58
C MET A 40 -2.28 -4.37 9.90
N PRO A 41 -2.79 -3.46 10.76
CA PRO A 41 -4.23 -3.33 11.00
C PRO A 41 -5.02 -3.07 9.71
N LEU A 42 -4.49 -2.24 8.79
CA LEU A 42 -5.14 -1.94 7.51
C LEU A 42 -5.12 -3.14 6.56
N ILE A 43 -3.97 -3.82 6.44
CA ILE A 43 -3.84 -5.04 5.62
C ILE A 43 -4.79 -6.12 6.14
N VAL A 44 -4.76 -6.41 7.44
CA VAL A 44 -5.64 -7.43 8.06
C VAL A 44 -7.10 -7.08 7.85
N THR A 45 -7.48 -5.80 8.02
CA THR A 45 -8.87 -5.37 7.78
C THR A 45 -9.30 -5.58 6.33
N ALA A 46 -8.44 -5.28 5.36
CA ALA A 46 -8.72 -5.52 3.94
C ALA A 46 -8.96 -7.01 3.64
N ILE A 47 -8.12 -7.89 4.19
CA ILE A 47 -8.22 -9.34 4.01
C ILE A 47 -9.46 -9.90 4.71
N LEU A 48 -9.76 -9.47 5.94
CA LEU A 48 -10.96 -9.90 6.65
C LEU A 48 -12.23 -9.48 5.91
N LEU A 49 -12.29 -8.26 5.37
CA LEU A 49 -13.43 -7.81 4.57
C LEU A 49 -13.59 -8.65 3.30
N GLU A 50 -12.50 -8.98 2.61
CA GLU A 50 -12.53 -9.89 1.47
C GLU A 50 -13.14 -11.24 1.85
N VAL A 51 -12.63 -11.89 2.90
CA VAL A 51 -13.14 -13.21 3.36
C VAL A 51 -14.61 -13.14 3.76
N ILE A 52 -15.00 -12.14 4.55
CA ILE A 52 -16.36 -12.01 5.06
C ILE A 52 -17.33 -11.77 3.90
N VAL A 53 -17.04 -10.84 3.00
CA VAL A 53 -17.93 -10.52 1.88
C VAL A 53 -18.03 -11.69 0.90
N SER A 54 -16.92 -12.32 0.53
CA SER A 54 -16.93 -13.52 -0.32
C SER A 54 -17.66 -14.70 0.36
N GLY A 55 -17.50 -14.84 1.68
CA GLY A 55 -18.14 -15.86 2.49
C GLY A 55 -19.66 -15.69 2.59
N ILE A 56 -20.15 -14.45 2.73
CA ILE A 56 -21.59 -14.14 2.71
C ILE A 56 -22.21 -14.55 1.36
N LEU A 57 -21.50 -14.31 0.25
CA LEU A 57 -22.01 -14.58 -1.10
C LEU A 57 -21.94 -16.06 -1.50
N THR A 58 -20.93 -16.80 -1.04
CA THR A 58 -20.62 -18.15 -1.57
C THR A 58 -20.52 -19.26 -0.51
N GLY A 59 -20.69 -18.89 0.78
CA GLY A 59 -20.39 -19.71 1.94
C GLY A 59 -18.90 -19.68 2.30
N ILE A 60 -18.56 -19.70 3.59
CA ILE A 60 -17.17 -19.79 4.05
C ILE A 60 -16.64 -21.20 3.76
N LYS A 61 -15.69 -21.30 2.84
CA LYS A 61 -15.01 -22.54 2.44
C LYS A 61 -13.54 -22.44 2.78
N ILE A 62 -12.90 -23.58 3.07
CA ILE A 62 -11.46 -23.63 3.38
C ILE A 62 -10.60 -22.97 2.29
N LYS A 63 -11.01 -23.06 1.02
CA LYS A 63 -10.34 -22.40 -0.11
C LYS A 63 -10.30 -20.87 0.00
N LEU A 64 -11.34 -20.24 0.56
CA LEU A 64 -11.36 -18.78 0.76
C LEU A 64 -10.31 -18.36 1.80
N VAL A 65 -10.12 -19.17 2.84
CA VAL A 65 -9.08 -18.94 3.86
C VAL A 65 -7.69 -19.03 3.22
N TRP A 66 -7.44 -20.03 2.37
CA TRP A 66 -6.17 -20.16 1.66
C TRP A 66 -5.89 -18.99 0.71
N ILE A 67 -6.89 -18.57 -0.08
CA ILE A 67 -6.77 -17.41 -0.97
C ILE A 67 -6.45 -16.14 -0.15
N ALA A 68 -7.15 -15.94 0.97
CA ALA A 68 -6.93 -14.81 1.85
C ALA A 68 -5.53 -14.80 2.49
N LEU A 69 -5.00 -15.96 2.88
CA LEU A 69 -3.61 -16.08 3.38
C LEU A 69 -2.59 -15.71 2.29
N VAL A 70 -2.82 -16.12 1.04
CA VAL A 70 -1.97 -15.72 -0.08
C VAL A 70 -2.06 -14.21 -0.31
N HIS A 71 -3.25 -13.63 -0.32
CA HIS A 71 -3.43 -12.18 -0.47
C HIS A 71 -2.78 -11.39 0.66
N PHE A 72 -2.90 -11.86 1.91
CA PHE A 72 -2.22 -11.28 3.05
C PHE A 72 -0.69 -11.28 2.86
N ALA A 73 -0.13 -12.44 2.50
CA ALA A 73 1.30 -12.57 2.24
C ALA A 73 1.76 -11.66 1.09
N LEU A 74 0.97 -11.55 0.02
CA LEU A 74 1.28 -10.67 -1.12
C LEU A 74 1.26 -9.19 -0.73
N LEU A 75 0.30 -8.73 0.07
CA LEU A 75 0.24 -7.33 0.53
C LEU A 75 1.40 -6.98 1.46
N ALA A 76 1.75 -7.87 2.39
CA ALA A 76 2.90 -7.69 3.27
C ALA A 76 4.22 -7.70 2.48
N LEU A 77 4.38 -8.63 1.54
CA LEU A 77 5.54 -8.72 0.66
C LEU A 77 5.66 -7.49 -0.24
N LEU A 78 4.55 -6.99 -0.80
CA LEU A 78 4.51 -5.76 -1.59
C LEU A 78 5.06 -4.58 -0.79
N LEU A 79 4.62 -4.39 0.45
CA LEU A 79 5.11 -3.31 1.30
C LEU A 79 6.63 -3.43 1.55
N ALA A 80 7.13 -4.64 1.83
CA ALA A 80 8.55 -4.89 2.04
C ALA A 80 9.38 -4.63 0.77
N ILE A 81 8.89 -5.08 -0.39
CA ILE A 81 9.52 -4.84 -1.69
C ILE A 81 9.54 -3.34 -1.99
N THR A 82 8.40 -2.65 -1.88
CA THR A 82 8.31 -1.20 -2.14
C THR A 82 9.24 -0.41 -1.22
N THR A 83 9.32 -0.74 0.06
CA THR A 83 10.24 -0.09 1.01
C THR A 83 11.70 -0.28 0.58
N SER A 84 12.11 -1.52 0.32
CA SER A 84 13.49 -1.87 -0.08
C SER A 84 13.89 -1.20 -1.40
N LEU A 85 12.93 -1.12 -2.31
CA LEU A 85 13.09 -0.51 -3.61
C LEU A 85 13.23 1.00 -3.51
N ILE A 86 12.35 1.70 -2.78
CA ILE A 86 12.50 3.15 -2.54
C ILE A 86 13.87 3.43 -1.91
N GLN A 87 14.29 2.63 -0.93
CA GLN A 87 15.59 2.76 -0.28
C GLN A 87 16.74 2.64 -1.29
N SER A 88 16.71 1.61 -2.14
CA SER A 88 17.76 1.35 -3.13
C SER A 88 17.89 2.47 -4.18
N PHE A 89 16.77 3.13 -4.53
CA PHE A 89 16.78 4.23 -5.49
C PHE A 89 17.05 5.58 -4.83
N ALA A 90 16.78 5.76 -3.53
CA ALA A 90 16.99 7.03 -2.83
C ALA A 90 18.43 7.54 -2.96
N THR A 91 19.44 6.67 -2.77
CA THR A 91 20.86 7.02 -2.92
C THR A 91 21.18 7.53 -4.33
N ARG A 92 20.59 6.93 -5.38
CA ARG A 92 20.78 7.35 -6.79
C ARG A 92 20.20 8.73 -7.06
N PHE A 93 19.16 9.11 -6.33
CA PHE A 93 18.47 10.39 -6.46
C PHE A 93 18.90 11.42 -5.41
N GLN A 94 20.04 11.23 -4.75
CA GLN A 94 20.56 12.11 -3.69
C GLN A 94 19.52 12.38 -2.58
N SER A 95 18.69 11.39 -2.29
CA SER A 95 17.65 11.45 -1.26
C SER A 95 18.11 10.67 -0.03
N CYS A 96 17.54 10.97 1.13
CA CYS A 96 17.73 10.22 2.36
C CYS A 96 17.29 8.76 2.15
N ASP A 97 18.20 7.82 2.40
CA ASP A 97 18.00 6.38 2.32
C ASP A 97 17.93 5.71 3.71
N GLU A 98 17.79 6.53 4.76
CA GLU A 98 17.56 6.05 6.12
C GLU A 98 16.28 5.22 6.16
N ARG A 99 16.41 3.99 6.67
CA ARG A 99 15.36 2.97 6.61
C ARG A 99 14.06 3.44 7.23
N THR A 100 14.14 4.26 8.27
CA THR A 100 12.99 4.84 8.98
C THR A 100 12.21 5.83 8.10
N GLU A 101 12.90 6.76 7.46
CA GLU A 101 12.27 7.75 6.57
C GLU A 101 11.70 7.10 5.31
N VAL A 102 12.42 6.11 4.76
CA VAL A 102 11.91 5.31 3.63
C VAL A 102 10.67 4.52 4.03
N ALA A 103 10.66 3.91 5.22
CA ALA A 103 9.49 3.18 5.72
C ALA A 103 8.28 4.10 5.90
N LYS A 104 8.44 5.34 6.39
CA LYS A 104 7.34 6.32 6.44
C LYS A 104 6.72 6.53 5.06
N VAL A 105 7.55 6.78 4.04
CA VAL A 105 7.06 6.99 2.67
C VAL A 105 6.32 5.75 2.15
N ALA A 106 6.92 4.57 2.29
CA ALA A 106 6.35 3.33 1.80
C ALA A 106 5.03 2.97 2.51
N VAL A 107 5.00 3.05 3.84
CA VAL A 107 3.85 2.67 4.66
C VAL A 107 2.69 3.65 4.47
N TYR A 108 2.92 4.95 4.66
CA TYR A 108 1.84 5.93 4.56
C TYR A 108 1.37 6.13 3.12
N GLY A 109 2.29 6.09 2.14
CA GLY A 109 1.94 6.15 0.73
C GLY A 109 1.17 4.91 0.22
N SER A 110 1.30 3.75 0.88
CA SER A 110 0.54 2.53 0.57
C SER A 110 -0.93 2.59 1.02
N THR A 111 -1.31 3.52 1.90
CA THR A 111 -2.67 3.63 2.46
C THR A 111 -3.80 3.49 1.43
N PRO A 112 -3.74 4.16 0.26
CA PRO A 112 -4.81 4.09 -0.73
C PRO A 112 -4.96 2.71 -1.37
N ILE A 113 -3.88 1.90 -1.42
CA ILE A 113 -3.90 0.54 -1.95
C ILE A 113 -4.74 -0.36 -1.04
N TRP A 114 -4.52 -0.28 0.28
CA TRP A 114 -5.28 -1.09 1.24
C TRP A 114 -6.75 -0.67 1.30
N LEU A 115 -7.02 0.63 1.25
CA LEU A 115 -8.40 1.12 1.16
C LEU A 115 -9.09 0.68 -0.12
N ALA A 116 -8.41 0.79 -1.27
CA ALA A 116 -8.97 0.29 -2.52
C ALA A 116 -9.23 -1.22 -2.47
N ALA A 117 -8.38 -2.00 -1.79
CA ALA A 117 -8.64 -3.42 -1.54
C ALA A 117 -9.91 -3.61 -0.70
N MET A 118 -10.07 -2.89 0.41
CA MET A 118 -11.28 -2.92 1.25
C MET A 118 -12.54 -2.58 0.45
N LEU A 119 -12.53 -1.47 -0.30
CA LEU A 119 -13.68 -1.05 -1.11
C LEU A 119 -13.97 -2.09 -2.20
N SER A 120 -12.94 -2.63 -2.85
CA SER A 120 -13.11 -3.59 -3.93
C SER A 120 -13.75 -4.91 -3.50
N ALA A 121 -13.65 -5.29 -2.22
CA ALA A 121 -14.30 -6.46 -1.66
C ALA A 121 -15.83 -6.36 -1.78
N PHE A 122 -16.40 -5.18 -1.56
CA PHE A 122 -17.85 -4.94 -1.66
C PHE A 122 -18.38 -4.99 -3.09
N PHE A 123 -17.53 -4.79 -4.09
CA PHE A 123 -17.91 -4.77 -5.52
C PHE A 123 -17.41 -6.01 -6.28
N MET A 124 -17.20 -7.13 -5.58
CA MET A 124 -16.66 -8.36 -6.17
C MET A 124 -17.49 -8.91 -7.34
N PHE A 125 -18.81 -8.70 -7.33
CA PHE A 125 -19.71 -9.12 -8.41
C PHE A 125 -19.47 -8.36 -9.72
N ASN A 126 -18.84 -7.18 -9.68
CA ASN A 126 -18.49 -6.39 -10.84
C ASN A 126 -16.97 -6.28 -10.97
N ALA A 127 -16.39 -7.21 -11.73
CA ALA A 127 -14.94 -7.27 -11.95
C ALA A 127 -14.36 -5.96 -12.49
N PHE A 128 -15.10 -5.25 -13.35
CA PHE A 128 -14.68 -3.96 -13.88
C PHE A 128 -14.59 -2.91 -12.77
N PHE A 129 -15.62 -2.80 -11.91
CA PHE A 129 -15.61 -1.83 -10.82
C PHE A 129 -14.53 -2.13 -9.77
N SER A 130 -14.36 -3.39 -9.40
CA SER A 130 -13.26 -3.85 -8.53
C SER A 130 -11.89 -3.49 -9.12
N PHE A 131 -11.71 -3.66 -10.45
CA PHE A 131 -10.49 -3.27 -11.13
C PHE A 131 -10.25 -1.76 -11.10
N VAL A 132 -11.26 -0.95 -11.42
CA VAL A 132 -11.18 0.52 -11.41
C VAL A 132 -10.83 1.05 -10.02
N LEU A 133 -11.45 0.52 -8.96
CA LEU A 133 -11.13 0.92 -7.58
C LEU A 133 -9.67 0.62 -7.22
N LYS A 134 -9.20 -0.58 -7.52
CA LYS A 134 -7.80 -0.98 -7.29
C LYS A 134 -6.83 -0.10 -8.08
N LEU A 135 -7.17 0.25 -9.32
CA LEU A 135 -6.37 1.16 -10.14
C LEU A 135 -6.37 2.59 -9.59
N ALA A 136 -7.51 3.09 -9.10
CA ALA A 136 -7.60 4.41 -8.46
C ALA A 136 -6.77 4.49 -7.16
N GLY A 137 -6.79 3.43 -6.35
CA GLY A 137 -5.92 3.32 -5.19
C GLY A 137 -4.44 3.32 -5.57
N LEU A 138 -4.08 2.59 -6.63
CA LEU A 138 -2.70 2.56 -7.14
C LEU A 138 -2.22 3.94 -7.60
N THR A 139 -3.01 4.62 -8.43
CA THR A 139 -2.64 5.94 -8.97
C THR A 139 -2.53 6.98 -7.86
N TYR A 140 -3.45 6.95 -6.88
CA TYR A 140 -3.37 7.85 -5.74
C TYR A 140 -2.19 7.53 -4.82
N ALA A 141 -1.83 6.25 -4.65
CA ALA A 141 -0.61 5.88 -3.92
C ALA A 141 0.66 6.41 -4.59
N ILE A 142 0.75 6.35 -5.93
CA ILE A 142 1.87 6.96 -6.69
C ILE A 142 1.97 8.47 -6.40
N TYR A 143 0.83 9.16 -6.41
CA TYR A 143 0.78 10.57 -6.03
C TYR A 143 1.28 10.79 -4.59
N LEU A 144 0.82 10.01 -3.62
CA LEU A 144 1.27 10.13 -2.23
C LEU A 144 2.77 9.87 -2.07
N TYR A 145 3.30 8.82 -2.71
CA TYR A 145 4.74 8.58 -2.70
C TYR A 145 5.52 9.77 -3.26
N SER A 146 5.06 10.35 -4.37
CA SER A 146 5.70 11.52 -4.98
C SER A 146 5.75 12.74 -4.04
N LEU A 147 4.69 12.92 -3.23
CA LEU A 147 4.62 14.00 -2.25
C LEU A 147 5.55 13.76 -1.06
N GLY A 148 5.70 12.51 -0.60
CA GLY A 148 6.58 12.15 0.50
C GLY A 148 8.08 12.33 0.19
N LEU A 149 8.48 12.26 -1.09
CA LEU A 149 9.88 12.40 -1.51
C LEU A 149 10.54 13.70 -1.00
N GLY A 150 9.83 14.82 -1.09
CA GLY A 150 10.35 16.13 -0.68
C GLY A 150 10.58 16.25 0.83
N PRO A 151 9.52 16.24 1.64
CA PRO A 151 9.60 16.52 3.08
C PRO A 151 10.20 15.37 3.88
N VAL A 152 10.04 14.11 3.47
CA VAL A 152 10.50 12.94 4.25
C VAL A 152 11.89 12.49 3.79
N LEU A 153 12.09 12.29 2.47
CA LEU A 153 13.37 11.84 1.94
C LEU A 153 14.32 12.98 1.56
N ASN A 154 13.95 14.24 1.80
CA ASN A 154 14.75 15.41 1.43
C ASN A 154 15.20 15.40 -0.05
N THR A 155 14.38 14.83 -0.95
CA THR A 155 14.74 14.72 -2.36
C THR A 155 14.92 16.11 -2.99
N PRO A 156 16.10 16.39 -3.61
CA PRO A 156 16.36 17.65 -4.28
C PRO A 156 15.33 17.96 -5.38
N VAL A 157 14.99 19.24 -5.53
CA VAL A 157 13.93 19.69 -6.47
C VAL A 157 14.19 19.20 -7.90
N GLY A 158 15.45 19.22 -8.36
CA GLY A 158 15.83 18.75 -9.70
C GLY A 158 15.68 17.24 -9.92
N GLN A 159 15.67 16.43 -8.86
CA GLN A 159 15.60 14.96 -8.95
C GLN A 159 14.20 14.41 -8.66
N ARG A 160 13.34 15.19 -8.00
CA ARG A 160 12.02 14.76 -7.53
C ARG A 160 11.14 14.18 -8.63
N ARG A 161 11.13 14.80 -9.82
CA ARG A 161 10.35 14.31 -10.97
C ARG A 161 10.87 12.96 -11.50
N ASN A 162 12.18 12.79 -11.57
CA ASN A 162 12.79 11.57 -12.07
C ASN A 162 12.57 10.42 -11.08
N PHE A 163 12.75 10.67 -9.79
CA PHE A 163 12.50 9.67 -8.76
C PHE A 163 11.01 9.28 -8.70
N SER A 164 10.10 10.26 -8.78
CA SER A 164 8.65 9.98 -8.84
C SER A 164 8.27 9.12 -10.06
N THR A 165 8.89 9.33 -11.22
CA THR A 165 8.66 8.50 -12.42
C THR A 165 9.11 7.06 -12.18
N VAL A 166 10.27 6.88 -11.56
CA VAL A 166 10.79 5.54 -11.21
C VAL A 166 9.86 4.84 -10.23
N ILE A 167 9.41 5.52 -9.17
CA ILE A 167 8.42 4.95 -8.23
C ILE A 167 7.14 4.55 -8.94
N ALA A 168 6.61 5.39 -9.84
CA ALA A 168 5.41 5.08 -10.60
C ALA A 168 5.58 3.78 -11.41
N MET A 169 6.67 3.65 -12.17
CA MET A 169 6.98 2.45 -12.94
C MET A 169 7.05 1.21 -12.05
N MET A 170 7.72 1.31 -10.91
CA MET A 170 7.89 0.19 -9.98
C MET A 170 6.56 -0.24 -9.36
N VAL A 171 5.76 0.72 -8.91
CA VAL A 171 4.43 0.46 -8.32
C VAL A 171 3.49 -0.19 -9.36
N PHE A 172 3.54 0.25 -10.63
CA PHE A 172 2.82 -0.41 -11.72
C PHE A 172 3.28 -1.85 -11.97
N LEU A 173 4.59 -2.09 -12.01
CA LEU A 173 5.15 -3.43 -12.21
C LEU A 173 4.76 -4.37 -11.08
N ILE A 174 4.86 -3.93 -9.83
CA ILE A 174 4.50 -4.78 -8.70
C ILE A 174 2.99 -5.04 -8.69
N PHE A 175 2.15 -4.04 -8.99
CA PHE A 175 0.71 -4.25 -9.11
C PHE A 175 0.35 -5.30 -10.18
N GLY A 176 1.00 -5.24 -11.35
CA GLY A 176 0.84 -6.25 -12.39
C GLY A 176 1.25 -7.64 -11.92
N MET A 177 2.40 -7.75 -11.27
CA MET A 177 2.88 -9.02 -10.69
C MET A 177 1.91 -9.57 -9.64
N THR A 178 1.43 -8.73 -8.71
CA THR A 178 0.46 -9.13 -7.68
C THR A 178 -0.83 -9.66 -8.32
N ARG A 179 -1.34 -9.01 -9.37
CA ARG A 179 -2.53 -9.50 -10.09
C ARG A 179 -2.32 -10.86 -10.74
N LEU A 180 -1.15 -11.08 -11.35
CA LEU A 180 -0.81 -12.37 -11.94
C LEU A 180 -0.72 -13.47 -10.87
N LEU A 181 -0.07 -13.17 -9.74
CA LEU A 181 0.05 -14.12 -8.61
C LEU A 181 -1.29 -14.43 -7.96
N SER A 182 -2.13 -13.42 -7.70
CA SER A 182 -3.49 -13.60 -7.19
C SER A 182 -4.35 -14.44 -8.13
N ALA A 183 -4.35 -14.14 -9.43
CA ALA A 183 -5.10 -14.92 -10.41
C ALA A 183 -4.60 -16.37 -10.51
N GLY A 184 -3.29 -16.59 -10.36
CA GLY A 184 -2.70 -17.92 -10.27
C GLY A 184 -3.19 -18.69 -9.04
N ALA A 185 -3.19 -18.05 -7.87
CA ALA A 185 -3.67 -18.65 -6.63
C ALA A 185 -5.17 -19.00 -6.70
N GLU A 186 -6.00 -18.08 -7.18
CA GLU A 186 -7.44 -18.33 -7.38
C GLU A 186 -7.69 -19.51 -8.30
N ARG A 187 -6.93 -19.66 -9.39
CA ARG A 187 -7.03 -20.80 -10.31
C ARG A 187 -6.56 -22.11 -9.66
N PHE A 188 -5.50 -22.06 -8.87
CA PHE A 188 -4.94 -23.23 -8.20
C PHE A 188 -5.92 -23.80 -7.16
N PHE A 189 -6.56 -22.96 -6.34
CA PHE A 189 -7.49 -23.39 -5.30
C PHE A 189 -8.93 -23.63 -5.78
N ASN A 190 -9.26 -23.27 -7.02
CA ASN A 190 -10.56 -23.54 -7.64
C ASN A 190 -10.57 -24.81 -8.52
N ARG A 191 -9.42 -25.48 -8.69
CA ARG A 191 -9.34 -26.84 -9.23
C ARG A 191 -9.67 -27.86 -8.14
#